data_AF-A0A0L0N3J1-F1
#
_entry.id   AF-A0A0L0N3J1-F1
#
_cell.length_a   1.000
_cell.length_b   1.000
_cell.length_c   1.000
_cell.angle_alpha   90.00
_cell.angle_beta   90.00
_cell.angle_gamma   90.00
#
_symmetry.space_group_name_H-M   'P 1'
#
loop_
_entity.id
_entity.type
_entity.pdbx_description
1 polymer ?
#
loop_
_entity_poly.entity_id
_entity_poly.type
_entity_poly.pdbx_seq_one_letter_code
_entity_poly.pdbx_strand_id
1 'polypeptide(L)'
;MDPNTTDLCKVPAGKSPNGTHNFVNPPSLGPAMIAVGTTLLVISTAFTTTRLFLNRKKLHSADYDAAKCGWADSSVDFTFIACLVNIAYTGVILSQHKSHRHSWDMPVCWYTGRFLQLPFAQTVLFSPAFFFSKAAIFLLYRQLFATGKRLRLAINAGLAIIFLVYLSNIPLAAVYAAPDAGKPWNSLLAKLQKVGQRFSLAGLVQSAVGTVMDIYIFVLPMPILLGLHMPLKRRIQLVAVFSTALLYVPPCPRAANR
;
A
#
# COMPACT_ATOMS: atom_id res chain seq x y z
N MET A 1 -10.93 14.59 46.41
CA MET A 1 -10.47 15.54 45.37
C MET A 1 -8.97 15.33 45.29
N ASP A 2 -8.54 14.38 44.46
CA ASP A 2 -7.16 13.89 44.50
C ASP A 2 -6.22 14.93 43.90
N PRO A 3 -5.14 15.34 44.60
CA PRO A 3 -4.28 16.46 44.20
C PRO A 3 -3.30 16.13 43.07
N ASN A 4 -3.54 15.05 42.28
CA ASN A 4 -2.57 14.55 41.31
C ASN A 4 -3.16 14.23 39.93
N THR A 5 -4.29 14.83 39.56
CA THR A 5 -4.81 14.76 38.19
C THR A 5 -4.13 15.83 37.34
N THR A 6 -2.89 15.58 36.92
CA THR A 6 -2.31 16.32 35.80
C THR A 6 -3.27 16.27 34.62
N ASP A 7 -3.83 17.43 34.25
CA ASP A 7 -4.75 17.55 33.14
C ASP A 7 -4.07 17.11 31.84
N LEU A 8 -4.40 15.90 31.38
CA LEU A 8 -3.81 15.26 30.20
C LEU A 8 -4.07 16.08 28.92
N CYS A 9 -5.00 17.04 28.93
CA CYS A 9 -5.23 17.93 27.81
C CYS A 9 -4.20 19.08 27.71
N LYS A 10 -3.40 19.32 28.76
CA LYS A 10 -2.34 20.33 28.75
C LYS A 10 -0.95 19.74 28.46
N VAL A 11 -0.86 18.42 28.39
CA VAL A 11 0.40 17.71 28.12
C VAL A 11 0.54 17.49 26.61
N PRO A 12 1.62 17.98 25.97
CA PRO A 12 1.89 17.70 24.55
C PRO A 12 2.33 16.25 24.37
N ALA A 13 1.92 15.62 23.27
CA ALA A 13 2.29 14.23 22.97
C ALA A 13 3.72 14.06 22.44
N GLY A 14 4.37 15.15 22.03
CA GLY A 14 5.74 15.17 21.52
C GLY A 14 6.55 16.36 22.05
N LYS A 15 7.88 16.28 21.89
CA LYS A 15 8.80 17.37 22.25
C LYS A 15 8.89 18.37 21.11
N SER A 16 8.58 19.64 21.38
CA SER A 16 8.73 20.73 20.40
C SER A 16 10.20 21.11 20.23
N PRO A 17 10.70 21.36 19.00
CA PRO A 17 12.06 21.86 18.76
C PRO A 17 12.35 23.19 19.47
N ASN A 18 11.34 24.07 19.55
CA ASN A 18 11.46 25.42 20.10
C ASN A 18 10.79 25.56 21.49
N GLY A 19 10.28 24.46 22.07
CA GLY A 19 9.55 24.47 23.33
C GLY A 19 8.12 25.04 23.28
N THR A 20 7.75 25.72 22.18
CA THR A 20 6.39 26.26 21.96
C THR A 20 5.46 25.19 21.41
N HIS A 21 4.22 25.15 21.90
CA HIS A 21 3.14 24.28 21.42
C HIS A 21 1.84 25.09 21.30
N ASN A 22 1.00 24.77 20.32
CA ASN A 22 -0.27 25.46 20.10
C ASN A 22 -1.42 24.46 19.97
N PHE A 23 -2.19 24.28 21.03
CA PHE A 23 -3.35 23.36 21.03
C PHE A 23 -4.61 23.97 20.41
N VAL A 24 -4.69 25.30 20.28
CA VAL A 24 -5.91 26.01 19.86
C VAL A 24 -6.01 26.10 18.34
N ASN A 25 -4.95 26.58 17.68
CA ASN A 25 -4.92 26.69 16.23
C ASN A 25 -3.53 26.35 15.66
N PRO A 26 -3.14 25.07 15.69
CA PRO A 26 -1.85 24.67 15.13
C PRO A 26 -1.88 24.66 13.60
N PRO A 27 -0.73 24.94 12.95
CA PRO A 27 -0.57 24.68 11.53
C PRO A 27 -0.83 23.19 11.25
N SER A 28 -1.65 22.89 10.23
CA SER A 28 -2.02 21.52 9.89
C SER A 28 -1.81 21.24 8.40
N LEU A 29 -1.31 20.05 8.09
CA LEU A 29 -1.18 19.55 6.72
C LEU A 29 -2.43 18.80 6.24
N GLY A 30 -3.50 18.80 7.04
CA GLY A 30 -4.74 18.09 6.76
C GLY A 30 -5.36 18.45 5.41
N PRO A 31 -5.56 19.74 5.07
CA PRO A 31 -6.15 20.13 3.79
C PRO A 31 -5.33 19.66 2.58
N ALA A 32 -3.99 19.71 2.67
CA ALA A 32 -3.10 19.25 1.62
C ALA A 32 -3.19 17.73 1.44
N MET A 33 -3.20 16.97 2.55
CA MET A 33 -3.37 15.51 2.52
C MET A 33 -4.72 15.11 1.91
N ILE A 34 -5.80 15.84 2.21
CA ILE A 34 -7.10 15.59 1.58
C ILE A 34 -7.02 15.85 0.08
N ALA A 35 -6.56 17.04 -0.33
CA ALA A 35 -6.52 17.41 -1.74
C ALA A 35 -5.73 16.40 -2.60
N VAL A 36 -4.54 16.01 -2.12
CA VAL A 36 -3.69 15.04 -2.82
C VAL A 36 -4.29 13.63 -2.76
N GLY A 37 -4.79 13.21 -1.61
CA GLY A 37 -5.39 11.89 -1.43
C GLY A 37 -6.63 11.69 -2.30
N THR A 38 -7.53 12.68 -2.36
CA THR A 38 -8.75 12.60 -3.17
C THR A 38 -8.45 12.62 -4.65
N THR A 39 -7.51 13.46 -5.11
CA THR A 39 -7.17 13.54 -6.54
C THR A 39 -6.54 12.25 -7.05
N LEU A 40 -5.57 11.69 -6.33
CA LEU A 40 -4.94 10.42 -6.69
C LEU A 40 -5.91 9.24 -6.60
N LEU A 41 -6.83 9.25 -5.63
CA LEU A 41 -7.87 8.23 -5.53
C LEU A 41 -8.82 8.27 -6.73
N VAL A 42 -9.28 9.46 -7.14
CA VAL A 42 -10.16 9.62 -8.30
C VAL A 42 -9.48 9.10 -9.57
N ILE A 43 -8.20 9.44 -9.77
CA ILE A 43 -7.42 8.95 -10.92
C ILE A 43 -7.30 7.42 -10.86
N SER A 44 -6.85 6.86 -9.73
CA SER A 44 -6.66 5.42 -9.55
C SER A 44 -7.97 4.64 -9.79
N THR A 45 -9.07 5.09 -9.20
CA THR A 45 -10.39 4.46 -9.35
C THR A 45 -10.95 4.57 -10.76
N ALA A 46 -10.73 5.69 -11.46
CA ALA A 46 -11.12 5.83 -12.87
C ALA A 46 -10.38 4.82 -13.77
N PHE A 47 -9.07 4.65 -13.56
CA PHE A 47 -8.29 3.67 -14.34
C PHE A 47 -8.70 2.23 -14.04
N THR A 48 -8.90 1.87 -12.76
CA THR A 48 -9.29 0.49 -12.38
C THR A 48 -10.71 0.15 -12.81
N THR A 49 -11.66 1.09 -12.69
CA THR A 49 -13.04 0.89 -13.18
C THR A 49 -13.09 0.77 -14.70
N THR A 50 -12.31 1.58 -15.43
CA THR A 50 -12.16 1.44 -16.89
C THR A 50 -11.62 0.04 -17.24
N ARG A 51 -10.57 -0.41 -16.57
CA ARG A 51 -10.02 -1.76 -16.76
C ARG A 51 -11.04 -2.85 -16.46
N LEU A 52 -11.79 -2.74 -15.36
CA LEU A 52 -12.84 -3.70 -15.03
C LEU A 52 -13.91 -3.73 -16.12
N PHE A 53 -14.36 -2.55 -16.57
CA PHE A 53 -15.38 -2.43 -17.62
C PHE A 53 -14.94 -3.05 -18.95
N LEU A 54 -13.73 -2.74 -19.42
CA LEU A 54 -13.18 -3.31 -20.66
C LEU A 54 -13.02 -4.83 -20.60
N ASN A 55 -12.78 -5.38 -19.41
CA ASN A 55 -12.62 -6.82 -19.19
C ASN A 55 -13.90 -7.52 -18.71
N ARG A 56 -15.05 -6.83 -18.60
CA ARG A 56 -16.33 -7.42 -18.11
C ARG A 56 -16.80 -8.64 -18.90
N LYS A 57 -16.57 -8.66 -20.22
CA LYS A 57 -16.97 -9.80 -21.07
C LYS A 57 -16.14 -11.07 -20.82
N LYS A 58 -14.99 -10.97 -20.16
CA LYS A 58 -14.16 -12.11 -19.74
C LYS A 58 -14.52 -12.67 -18.37
N LEU A 59 -15.27 -11.93 -17.52
CA LEU A 59 -15.75 -12.49 -16.25
C LEU A 59 -16.60 -13.75 -16.46
N HIS A 60 -17.38 -13.80 -17.55
CA HIS A 60 -18.23 -14.95 -17.87
C HIS A 60 -17.43 -16.15 -18.41
N SER A 61 -16.24 -15.94 -19.01
CA SER A 61 -15.41 -17.04 -19.50
C SER A 61 -14.44 -17.60 -18.46
N ALA A 62 -14.24 -16.88 -17.35
CA ALA A 62 -13.31 -17.28 -16.28
C ALA A 62 -13.78 -18.53 -15.52
N ASP A 63 -15.08 -18.79 -15.47
CA ASP A 63 -15.63 -19.95 -14.73
C ASP A 63 -15.32 -21.31 -15.40
N TYR A 64 -15.01 -21.35 -16.70
CA TYR A 64 -14.76 -22.62 -17.42
C TYR A 64 -13.28 -22.92 -17.67
N ASP A 65 -12.41 -21.90 -17.78
CA ASP A 65 -10.97 -22.06 -18.06
C ASP A 65 -10.07 -21.95 -16.81
N ALA A 66 -10.61 -21.58 -15.63
CA ALA A 66 -9.88 -21.47 -14.37
C ALA A 66 -9.17 -22.76 -13.92
N ALA A 67 -9.62 -23.93 -14.40
CA ALA A 67 -9.00 -25.21 -14.08
C ALA A 67 -7.71 -25.52 -14.87
N LYS A 68 -7.43 -24.81 -15.99
CA LYS A 68 -6.33 -25.17 -16.91
C LYS A 68 -5.13 -24.23 -16.89
N CYS A 69 -5.28 -22.99 -16.40
CA CYS A 69 -4.20 -22.01 -16.35
C CYS A 69 -4.02 -21.45 -14.93
N GLY A 70 -3.20 -22.14 -14.13
CA GLY A 70 -2.92 -21.78 -12.75
C GLY A 70 -2.50 -20.31 -12.54
N TRP A 71 -2.96 -19.74 -11.42
CA TRP A 71 -2.56 -18.47 -10.78
C TRP A 71 -2.64 -17.18 -11.61
N ALA A 72 -2.86 -17.23 -12.92
CA ALA A 72 -2.85 -16.07 -13.82
C ALA A 72 -4.24 -15.51 -14.15
N ASP A 73 -5.30 -16.33 -14.10
CA ASP A 73 -6.67 -15.91 -14.40
C ASP A 73 -7.42 -15.26 -13.20
N SER A 74 -6.90 -15.36 -11.97
CA SER A 74 -7.41 -14.61 -10.80
C SER A 74 -7.12 -13.10 -10.83
N SER A 75 -6.58 -12.57 -11.93
CA SER A 75 -6.12 -11.18 -12.02
C SER A 75 -7.26 -10.16 -11.96
N VAL A 76 -8.48 -10.53 -12.37
CA VAL A 76 -9.65 -9.64 -12.34
C VAL A 76 -10.19 -9.48 -10.91
N ASP A 77 -10.35 -10.58 -10.17
CA ASP A 77 -10.73 -10.56 -8.75
C ASP A 77 -9.68 -9.84 -7.90
N PHE A 78 -8.41 -10.11 -8.19
CA PHE A 78 -7.26 -9.45 -7.55
C PHE A 78 -7.29 -7.92 -7.75
N THR A 79 -7.68 -7.45 -8.95
CA THR A 79 -7.79 -6.01 -9.26
C THR A 79 -8.98 -5.37 -8.54
N PHE A 80 -10.11 -6.07 -8.45
CA PHE A 80 -11.28 -5.59 -7.72
C PHE A 80 -11.00 -5.47 -6.22
N ILE A 81 -10.40 -6.50 -5.62
CA ILE A 81 -9.98 -6.50 -4.21
C ILE A 81 -8.96 -5.38 -3.97
N ALA A 82 -7.97 -5.21 -4.84
CA ALA A 82 -6.99 -4.13 -4.72
C ALA A 82 -7.62 -2.74 -4.75
N CYS A 83 -8.64 -2.53 -5.60
CA CYS A 83 -9.39 -1.28 -5.69
C CYS A 83 -10.15 -1.00 -4.38
N LEU A 84 -10.86 -1.99 -3.84
CA LEU A 84 -11.58 -1.86 -2.57
C LEU A 84 -10.63 -1.54 -1.41
N VAL A 85 -9.50 -2.24 -1.34
CA VAL A 85 -8.47 -1.99 -0.33
C VAL A 85 -7.90 -0.58 -0.44
N ASN A 86 -7.66 -0.08 -1.67
CA ASN A 86 -7.14 1.27 -1.90
C ASN A 86 -8.14 2.36 -1.48
N ILE A 87 -9.42 2.18 -1.80
CA ILE A 87 -10.51 3.07 -1.35
C ILE A 87 -10.60 3.07 0.18
N ALA A 88 -10.61 1.89 0.80
CA ALA A 88 -10.67 1.76 2.26
C ALA A 88 -9.45 2.41 2.94
N TYR A 89 -8.25 2.17 2.43
CA TYR A 89 -7.01 2.76 2.94
C TYR A 89 -7.04 4.29 2.89
N THR A 90 -7.43 4.86 1.74
CA THR A 90 -7.53 6.30 1.57
C THR A 90 -8.62 6.89 2.46
N GLY A 91 -9.77 6.23 2.59
CA GLY A 91 -10.84 6.63 3.50
C GLY A 91 -10.39 6.70 4.96
N VAL A 92 -9.61 5.72 5.43
CA VAL A 92 -9.04 5.73 6.77
C VAL A 92 -8.07 6.91 6.95
N ILE A 93 -7.21 7.20 5.98
CA ILE A 93 -6.29 8.36 6.05
C ILE A 93 -7.06 9.68 6.14
N LEU A 94 -8.10 9.85 5.33
CA LEU A 94 -8.93 11.06 5.32
C LEU A 94 -9.69 11.24 6.64
N SER A 95 -10.09 10.13 7.28
CA SER A 95 -10.76 10.16 8.58
C SER A 95 -9.84 10.58 9.74
N GLN A 96 -8.51 10.55 9.56
CA GLN A 96 -7.52 10.96 10.57
C GLN A 96 -7.20 12.46 10.53
N HIS A 97 -8.18 13.33 10.30
CA HIS A 97 -7.94 14.76 10.14
C HIS A 97 -7.23 15.44 11.32
N LYS A 98 -7.41 14.88 12.53
CA LYS A 98 -6.77 15.38 13.77
C LYS A 98 -5.29 15.01 13.88
N SER A 99 -4.84 13.97 13.18
CA SER A 99 -3.47 13.44 13.22
C SER A 99 -2.49 14.17 12.29
N HIS A 100 -2.98 15.03 11.39
CA HIS A 100 -2.15 15.77 10.42
C HIS A 100 -1.51 17.04 11.00
N ARG A 101 -1.22 17.04 12.29
CA ARG A 101 -0.60 18.13 13.06
C ARG A 101 0.74 17.64 13.59
N HIS A 102 1.60 18.57 14.02
CA HIS A 102 2.84 18.17 14.69
C HIS A 102 2.52 17.42 15.99
N SER A 103 3.34 16.45 16.35
CA SER A 103 3.13 15.63 17.55
C SER A 103 3.14 16.44 18.84
N TRP A 104 3.86 17.58 18.89
CA TRP A 104 3.86 18.50 20.04
C TRP A 104 2.64 19.42 20.11
N ASP A 105 1.88 19.57 19.03
CA ASP A 105 0.63 20.34 18.97
C ASP A 105 -0.61 19.46 19.24
N MET A 106 -0.41 18.18 19.54
CA MET A 106 -1.47 17.26 19.94
C MET A 106 -1.48 17.05 21.45
N PRO A 107 -2.62 17.28 22.12
CA PRO A 107 -2.75 16.99 23.55
C PRO A 107 -2.89 15.47 23.78
N VAL A 108 -2.29 14.97 24.87
CA VAL A 108 -2.35 13.53 25.22
C VAL A 108 -3.78 13.05 25.44
N CYS A 109 -4.69 13.91 25.90
CA CYS A 109 -6.11 13.54 26.08
C CYS A 109 -6.84 13.14 24.78
N TRP A 110 -6.31 13.46 23.60
CA TRP A 110 -6.88 13.03 22.33
C TRP A 110 -6.62 11.56 22.00
N TYR A 111 -5.66 10.91 22.66
CA TYR A 111 -5.31 9.50 22.49
C TYR A 111 -6.33 8.58 23.17
N THR A 112 -7.58 8.69 22.72
CA THR A 112 -8.68 7.79 23.07
C THR A 112 -8.57 6.49 22.28
N GLY A 113 -9.21 5.42 22.74
CA GLY A 113 -9.20 4.12 22.05
C GLY A 113 -9.63 4.21 20.58
N ARG A 114 -10.61 5.05 20.26
CA ARG A 114 -11.05 5.29 18.87
C ARG A 114 -9.97 5.95 18.02
N PHE A 115 -9.20 6.87 18.60
CA PHE A 115 -8.07 7.51 17.94
C PHE A 115 -6.96 6.51 17.62
N LEU A 116 -6.75 5.49 18.46
CA LEU A 116 -5.74 4.44 18.26
C LEU A 116 -6.17 3.32 17.30
N GLN A 117 -7.48 3.08 17.15
CA GLN A 117 -8.02 2.12 16.18
C GLN A 117 -7.77 2.53 14.73
N LEU A 118 -7.83 3.82 14.44
CA LEU A 118 -7.61 4.39 13.11
C LEU A 118 -6.21 4.08 12.53
N PRO A 119 -5.09 4.37 13.22
CA PRO A 119 -3.76 4.03 12.73
C PRO A 119 -3.52 2.52 12.70
N PHE A 120 -4.15 1.73 13.59
CA PHE A 120 -4.12 0.28 13.47
C PHE A 120 -4.76 -0.19 12.15
N ALA A 121 -5.99 0.25 11.85
CA ALA A 121 -6.67 -0.05 10.60
C ALA A 121 -5.85 0.41 9.37
N GLN A 122 -5.21 1.57 9.45
CA GLN A 122 -4.31 2.07 8.41
C GLN A 122 -3.14 1.11 8.16
N THR A 123 -2.47 0.61 9.21
CA THR A 123 -1.34 -0.34 9.05
C THR A 123 -1.76 -1.68 8.45
N VAL A 124 -2.94 -2.17 8.83
CA VAL A 124 -3.51 -3.40 8.28
C VAL A 124 -3.87 -3.24 6.80
N LEU A 125 -4.42 -2.09 6.40
CA LEU A 125 -4.78 -1.81 5.00
C LEU A 125 -3.57 -1.40 4.14
N PHE A 126 -2.53 -0.81 4.75
CA PHE A 126 -1.29 -0.43 4.08
C PHE A 126 -0.60 -1.64 3.43
N SER A 127 -0.46 -2.72 4.19
CA SER A 127 0.24 -3.93 3.75
C SER A 127 -0.30 -4.52 2.44
N PRO A 128 -1.61 -4.82 2.32
CA PRO A 128 -2.17 -5.28 1.05
C PRO A 128 -2.11 -4.20 -0.03
N ALA A 129 -2.42 -2.92 0.26
CA ALA A 129 -2.40 -1.86 -0.75
C ALA A 129 -1.04 -1.75 -1.46
N PHE A 130 0.06 -1.77 -0.70
CA PHE A 130 1.40 -1.69 -1.24
C PHE A 130 1.82 -2.98 -1.95
N PHE A 131 1.46 -4.14 -1.41
CA PHE A 131 1.70 -5.43 -2.06
C PHE A 131 1.02 -5.50 -3.44
N PHE A 132 -0.28 -5.18 -3.52
CA PHE A 132 -1.06 -5.22 -4.75
C PHE A 132 -0.46 -4.32 -5.84
N SER A 133 -0.02 -3.11 -5.47
CA SER A 133 0.59 -2.17 -6.41
C SER A 133 1.87 -2.71 -7.04
N LYS A 134 2.81 -3.23 -6.25
CA LYS A 134 4.09 -3.79 -6.73
C LYS A 134 3.88 -5.11 -7.46
N ALA A 135 2.97 -5.96 -6.97
CA ALA A 135 2.61 -7.21 -7.62
C ALA A 135 2.04 -6.98 -9.04
N ALA A 136 1.21 -5.95 -9.22
CA ALA A 136 0.69 -5.60 -10.54
C ALA A 136 1.80 -5.24 -11.53
N ILE A 137 2.85 -4.52 -11.09
CA ILE A 137 4.01 -4.18 -11.92
C ILE A 137 4.81 -5.43 -12.29
N PHE A 138 5.08 -6.32 -11.33
CA PHE A 138 5.75 -7.59 -11.60
C PHE A 138 4.98 -8.47 -12.58
N LEU A 139 3.66 -8.56 -12.44
CA LEU A 139 2.80 -9.29 -13.37
C LEU A 139 2.83 -8.68 -14.78
N LEU A 140 2.82 -7.35 -14.87
CA LEU A 140 2.95 -6.63 -16.14
C LEU A 140 4.30 -6.90 -16.82
N TYR A 141 5.40 -6.87 -16.07
CA TYR A 141 6.71 -7.24 -16.57
C TYR A 141 6.79 -8.70 -16.99
N ARG A 142 6.13 -9.60 -16.26
CA ARG A 142 6.04 -11.01 -16.64
C ARG A 142 5.36 -11.14 -17.99
N GLN A 143 4.27 -10.42 -18.23
CA GLN A 143 3.54 -10.48 -19.50
C GLN A 143 4.36 -9.89 -20.65
N LEU A 144 5.04 -8.76 -20.43
CA LEU A 144 5.76 -8.05 -21.49
C LEU A 144 7.09 -8.71 -21.86
N PHE A 145 7.82 -9.23 -20.88
CA PHE A 145 9.18 -9.71 -21.04
C PHE A 145 9.34 -11.22 -20.74
N ALA A 146 8.25 -12.01 -20.77
CA ALA A 146 8.26 -13.48 -20.54
C ALA A 146 9.13 -14.32 -21.49
N THR A 147 10.05 -13.71 -22.24
CA THR A 147 10.91 -14.36 -23.22
C THR A 147 11.98 -15.25 -22.58
N GLY A 148 12.44 -14.98 -21.34
CA GLY A 148 13.54 -15.71 -20.68
C GLY A 148 13.19 -16.43 -19.37
N LYS A 149 13.77 -17.62 -19.13
CA LYS A 149 13.63 -18.37 -17.85
C LYS A 149 14.24 -17.62 -16.65
N ARG A 150 15.40 -16.97 -16.84
CA ARG A 150 16.09 -16.18 -15.80
C ARG A 150 15.26 -14.99 -15.33
N LEU A 151 14.63 -14.26 -16.27
CA LEU A 151 13.78 -13.13 -15.93
C LEU A 151 12.50 -13.56 -15.21
N ARG A 152 11.89 -14.68 -15.63
CA ARG A 152 10.73 -15.25 -14.92
C ARG A 152 11.08 -15.63 -13.48
N LEU A 153 12.26 -16.21 -13.23
CA LEU A 153 12.73 -16.51 -11.89
C LEU A 153 12.94 -15.23 -11.06
N ALA A 154 13.56 -14.20 -11.65
CA ALA A 154 13.79 -12.90 -11.01
C ALA A 154 12.46 -12.24 -10.60
N ILE A 155 11.46 -12.22 -11.49
CA ILE A 155 10.13 -11.67 -11.21
C ILE A 155 9.42 -12.48 -10.11
N ASN A 156 9.47 -13.81 -10.17
CA ASN A 156 8.86 -14.65 -9.14
C ASN A 156 9.55 -14.48 -7.77
N ALA A 157 10.88 -14.35 -7.75
CA ALA A 157 11.64 -14.07 -6.53
C ALA A 157 11.25 -12.70 -5.96
N GLY A 158 11.18 -11.65 -6.79
CA GLY A 158 10.72 -10.33 -6.37
C GLY A 158 9.31 -10.36 -5.77
N LEU A 159 8.38 -11.05 -6.43
CA LEU A 159 7.00 -11.25 -5.97
C LEU A 159 6.95 -11.99 -4.62
N ALA A 160 7.75 -13.04 -4.45
CA ALA A 160 7.83 -13.80 -3.21
C ALA A 160 8.38 -12.95 -2.05
N ILE A 161 9.43 -12.14 -2.31
CA ILE A 161 10.01 -11.29 -1.26
C ILE A 161 9.01 -10.21 -0.83
N ILE A 162 8.35 -9.51 -1.77
CA ILE A 162 7.34 -8.52 -1.39
C ILE A 162 6.18 -9.17 -0.64
N PHE A 163 5.75 -10.37 -1.04
CA PHE A 163 4.70 -11.09 -0.34
C PHE A 163 5.09 -11.37 1.10
N LEU A 164 6.29 -11.92 1.34
CA LEU A 164 6.77 -12.22 2.69
C LEU A 164 6.90 -10.96 3.55
N VAL A 165 7.44 -9.87 3.01
CA VAL A 165 7.67 -8.61 3.74
C VAL A 165 6.34 -7.95 4.13
N TYR A 166 5.39 -7.85 3.20
CA TYR A 166 4.10 -7.21 3.48
C TYR A 166 3.15 -8.12 4.25
N LEU A 167 3.18 -9.44 4.03
CA LEU A 167 2.37 -10.38 4.80
C LEU A 167 2.80 -10.42 6.26
N SER A 168 4.11 -10.37 6.54
CA SER A 168 4.66 -10.35 7.90
C SER A 168 4.23 -9.12 8.71
N ASN A 169 3.83 -8.02 8.05
CA ASN A 169 3.38 -6.82 8.75
C ASN A 169 2.02 -6.97 9.45
N ILE A 170 1.14 -7.83 8.94
CA ILE A 170 -0.18 -8.05 9.56
C ILE A 170 -0.05 -8.66 10.97
N PRO A 171 0.64 -9.79 11.19
CA PRO A 171 0.83 -10.33 12.53
C PRO A 171 1.68 -9.40 13.40
N LEU A 172 2.64 -8.68 12.81
CA LEU A 172 3.44 -7.69 13.54
C LEU A 172 2.57 -6.54 14.08
N ALA A 173 1.67 -6.01 13.27
CA ALA A 173 0.70 -5.01 13.69
C ALA A 173 -0.26 -5.56 14.75
N ALA A 174 -0.71 -6.81 14.64
CA ALA A 174 -1.56 -7.43 15.65
C ALA A 174 -0.85 -7.56 17.02
N VAL A 175 0.45 -7.89 17.04
CA VAL A 175 1.21 -8.04 18.29
C VAL A 175 1.56 -6.68 18.91
N TYR A 176 2.01 -5.73 18.09
CA TYR A 176 2.62 -4.48 18.57
C TYR A 176 1.67 -3.27 18.57
N ALA A 177 0.71 -3.23 17.66
CA ALA A 177 -0.23 -2.12 17.47
C ALA A 177 -1.67 -2.44 17.90
N ALA A 178 -1.92 -3.61 18.51
CA ALA A 178 -3.20 -3.95 19.12
C ALA A 178 -3.09 -4.13 20.66
N PRO A 179 -4.18 -3.85 21.41
CA PRO A 179 -4.24 -4.16 22.84
C PRO A 179 -4.17 -5.68 23.05
N ASP A 180 -3.66 -6.10 24.21
CA ASP A 180 -3.66 -7.53 24.56
C ASP A 180 -5.10 -8.05 24.67
N ALA A 181 -5.28 -9.35 24.41
CA ALA A 181 -6.60 -9.97 24.45
C ALA A 181 -7.35 -9.64 25.77
N GLY A 182 -8.56 -9.09 25.65
CA GLY A 182 -9.40 -8.70 26.78
C GLY A 182 -9.16 -7.31 27.38
N LYS A 183 -8.16 -6.54 26.90
CA LYS A 183 -7.91 -5.18 27.38
C LYS A 183 -8.56 -4.10 26.50
N PRO A 184 -9.01 -2.97 27.07
CA PRO A 184 -9.57 -1.87 26.29
C PRO A 184 -8.49 -1.19 25.44
N TRP A 185 -8.87 -0.61 24.30
CA TRP A 185 -7.96 0.11 23.41
C TRP A 185 -7.17 1.24 24.08
N ASN A 186 -7.67 1.81 25.19
CA ASN A 186 -6.94 2.82 25.96
C ASN A 186 -5.63 2.27 26.57
N SER A 187 -5.54 0.97 26.87
CA SER A 187 -4.31 0.36 27.40
C SER A 187 -3.20 0.24 26.36
N LEU A 188 -3.52 0.39 25.08
CA LEU A 188 -2.53 0.37 24.00
C LEU A 188 -1.54 1.53 24.13
N LEU A 189 -1.96 2.70 24.64
CA LEU A 189 -1.07 3.84 24.82
C LEU A 189 0.11 3.50 25.77
N ALA A 190 -0.18 2.83 26.89
CA ALA A 190 0.85 2.38 27.84
C ALA A 190 1.77 1.29 27.25
N LYS A 191 1.23 0.44 26.37
CA LYS A 191 2.01 -0.57 25.64
C LYS A 191 2.93 0.09 24.60
N LEU A 192 2.43 1.08 23.86
CA LEU A 192 3.20 1.84 22.88
C LEU A 192 4.32 2.66 23.54
N GLN A 193 4.17 3.14 24.77
CA GLN A 193 5.29 3.77 25.48
C GLN A 193 6.46 2.80 25.71
N LYS A 194 6.19 1.52 25.95
CA LYS A 194 7.24 0.50 26.18
C LYS A 194 7.79 -0.09 24.89
N VAL A 195 6.95 -0.25 23.87
CA VAL A 195 7.28 -1.04 22.66
C VAL A 195 7.31 -0.19 21.38
N GLY A 196 6.91 1.09 21.45
CA GLY A 196 6.81 2.00 20.32
C GLY A 196 8.13 2.20 19.58
N GLN A 197 9.26 2.16 20.28
CA GLN A 197 10.58 2.23 19.64
C GLN A 197 10.84 1.02 18.72
N ARG A 198 10.45 -0.19 19.15
CA ARG A 198 10.59 -1.40 18.31
C ARG A 198 9.65 -1.36 17.11
N PHE A 199 8.43 -0.87 17.31
CA PHE A 199 7.47 -0.68 16.22
C PHE A 199 7.97 0.34 15.18
N SER A 200 8.54 1.46 15.65
CA SER A 200 9.15 2.47 14.77
C SER A 200 10.33 1.90 13.98
N LEU A 201 11.21 1.12 14.62
CA LEU A 201 12.31 0.43 13.95
C LEU A 201 11.80 -0.56 12.89
N ALA A 202 10.74 -1.31 13.18
CA ALA A 202 10.14 -2.22 12.20
C ALA A 202 9.60 -1.45 10.97
N GLY A 203 8.94 -0.30 11.19
CA GLY A 203 8.47 0.57 10.11
C GLY A 203 9.60 1.15 9.27
N LEU A 204 10.73 1.51 9.88
CA LEU A 204 11.94 1.97 9.19
C LEU A 204 12.53 0.86 8.30
N VAL A 205 12.68 -0.35 8.83
CA VAL A 205 13.18 -1.50 8.06
C VAL A 205 12.24 -1.83 6.91
N GLN A 206 10.93 -1.84 7.15
CA GLN A 206 9.93 -2.07 6.11
C GLN A 206 10.02 -1.01 5.00
N SER A 207 10.19 0.26 5.37
CA SER A 207 10.32 1.35 4.40
C SER A 207 11.59 1.18 3.55
N ALA A 208 12.73 0.86 4.19
CA ALA A 208 13.99 0.61 3.50
C ALA A 208 13.88 -0.56 2.50
N VAL A 209 13.31 -1.69 2.92
CA VAL A 209 13.08 -2.84 2.04
C VAL A 209 12.12 -2.50 0.91
N GLY A 210 11.06 -1.72 1.20
CA GLY A 210 10.13 -1.21 0.21
C GLY A 210 10.82 -0.39 -0.89
N THR A 211 11.71 0.52 -0.50
CA THR A 211 12.52 1.36 -1.41
C THR A 211 13.50 0.52 -2.22
N VAL A 212 14.19 -0.44 -1.61
CA VAL A 212 15.07 -1.37 -2.35
C VAL A 212 14.28 -2.13 -3.41
N MET A 213 13.05 -2.54 -3.11
CA MET A 213 12.17 -3.17 -4.09
C MET A 213 11.71 -2.23 -5.20
N ASP A 214 11.51 -0.94 -4.93
CA ASP A 214 11.23 0.04 -5.98
C ASP A 214 12.41 0.19 -6.94
N ILE A 215 13.64 0.25 -6.41
CA ILE A 215 14.86 0.29 -7.22
C ILE A 215 14.97 -1.01 -8.04
N TYR A 216 14.71 -2.17 -7.43
CA TYR A 216 14.72 -3.45 -8.13
C TYR A 216 13.73 -3.48 -9.30
N ILE A 217 12.49 -3.02 -9.09
CA ILE A 217 11.47 -2.90 -10.14
C ILE A 217 11.92 -1.96 -11.26
N PHE A 218 12.59 -0.86 -10.94
CA PHE A 218 13.09 0.08 -11.93
C PHE A 218 14.25 -0.48 -12.76
N VAL A 219 15.17 -1.21 -12.12
CA VAL A 219 16.36 -1.78 -12.77
C VAL A 219 16.01 -3.02 -13.60
N LEU A 220 15.00 -3.79 -13.21
CA LEU A 220 14.64 -5.05 -13.88
C LEU A 220 14.44 -4.94 -15.42
N PRO A 221 13.73 -3.94 -15.97
CA PRO A 221 13.60 -3.78 -17.42
C PRO A 221 14.81 -3.14 -18.12
N MET A 222 15.72 -2.46 -17.39
CA MET A 222 16.79 -1.65 -17.98
C MET A 222 17.79 -2.47 -18.82
N PRO A 223 18.31 -3.63 -18.38
CA PRO A 223 19.20 -4.46 -19.19
C PRO A 223 18.57 -4.93 -20.52
N ILE A 224 17.26 -5.18 -20.52
CA ILE A 224 16.51 -5.59 -21.72
C ILE A 224 16.36 -4.41 -22.69
N LEU A 225 16.10 -3.21 -22.14
CA LEU A 225 15.98 -1.99 -22.93
C LEU A 225 17.33 -1.55 -23.51
N LEU A 226 18.44 -1.71 -22.78
CA LEU A 226 19.78 -1.32 -23.23
C LEU A 226 20.34 -2.26 -24.31
N GLY A 227 20.00 -3.55 -24.27
CA GLY A 227 20.39 -4.51 -25.32
C GLY A 227 19.67 -4.31 -26.65
N LEU A 228 18.63 -3.47 -26.68
CA LEU A 228 17.74 -3.30 -27.81
C LEU A 228 17.83 -1.84 -28.29
N HIS A 229 18.77 -1.55 -29.21
CA HIS A 229 18.88 -0.25 -29.90
C HIS A 229 17.59 0.06 -30.68
N MET A 230 16.55 0.51 -29.98
CA MET A 230 15.23 0.75 -30.53
C MET A 230 15.07 2.23 -30.92
N PRO A 231 14.71 2.55 -32.17
CA PRO A 231 14.36 3.92 -32.57
C PRO A 231 13.11 4.42 -31.83
N LEU A 232 12.97 5.74 -31.67
CA LEU A 232 11.92 6.42 -30.87
C LEU A 232 10.50 5.88 -31.12
N LYS A 233 10.18 5.46 -32.35
CA LYS A 233 8.90 4.83 -32.72
C LYS A 233 8.59 3.56 -31.92
N ARG A 234 9.60 2.73 -31.66
CA ARG A 234 9.45 1.48 -30.89
C ARG A 234 9.35 1.75 -29.38
N ARG A 235 9.95 2.86 -28.89
CA ARG A 235 9.76 3.33 -27.50
C ARG A 235 8.33 3.79 -27.25
N ILE A 236 7.73 4.51 -28.20
CA ILE A 236 6.31 4.90 -28.16
C ILE A 236 5.41 3.67 -28.24
N GLN A 237 5.72 2.69 -29.09
CA GLN A 237 5.03 1.39 -29.10
C GLN A 237 5.13 0.70 -27.74
N LEU A 238 6.28 0.74 -27.09
CA LEU A 238 6.48 0.14 -25.77
C LEU A 238 5.57 0.80 -24.73
N VAL A 239 5.52 2.15 -24.69
CA VAL A 239 4.61 2.92 -23.83
C VAL A 239 3.15 2.61 -24.15
N ALA A 240 2.79 2.55 -25.44
CA ALA A 240 1.45 2.20 -25.87
C ALA A 240 1.07 0.78 -25.45
N VAL A 241 2.01 -0.18 -25.53
CA VAL A 241 1.81 -1.56 -25.06
C VAL A 241 1.71 -1.63 -23.54
N PHE A 242 2.47 -0.81 -22.81
CA PHE A 242 2.31 -0.68 -21.35
C PHE A 242 0.92 -0.15 -20.99
N SER A 243 0.45 0.89 -21.67
CA SER A 243 -0.88 1.45 -21.50
C SER A 243 -1.98 0.46 -21.87
N THR A 244 -1.84 -0.27 -22.99
CA THR A 244 -2.82 -1.27 -23.39
C THR A 244 -2.78 -2.49 -22.48
N ALA A 245 -1.63 -2.98 -22.04
CA ALA A 245 -1.53 -4.09 -21.09
C ALA A 245 -2.03 -3.74 -19.69
N LEU A 246 -1.94 -2.46 -19.28
CA LEU A 246 -2.57 -1.96 -18.06
C LEU A 246 -4.10 -2.00 -18.14
N LEU A 247 -4.67 -1.68 -19.31
CA LEU A 247 -6.11 -1.56 -19.50
C LEU A 247 -6.78 -2.85 -19.99
N TYR A 248 -6.05 -3.67 -20.73
CA TYR A 248 -6.54 -4.82 -21.47
C TYR A 248 -5.61 -6.01 -21.29
N VAL A 249 -6.15 -7.12 -20.80
CA VAL A 249 -5.42 -8.39 -20.70
C VAL A 249 -5.64 -9.18 -21.99
N PRO A 250 -4.61 -9.37 -22.84
CA PRO A 250 -4.74 -10.15 -24.06
C PRO A 250 -5.04 -11.62 -23.71
N PRO A 251 -5.81 -12.34 -24.53
CA PRO A 251 -6.08 -13.76 -24.33
C PRO A 251 -4.77 -14.56 -24.30
N CYS A 252 -4.70 -15.55 -23.39
CA CYS A 252 -3.59 -16.50 -23.39
C CYS A 252 -3.53 -17.16 -24.77
N PRO A 253 -2.38 -17.15 -25.47
CA PRO A 253 -2.26 -17.88 -26.71
C PRO A 253 -2.49 -19.35 -26.39
N ARG A 254 -3.60 -19.92 -26.88
CA ARG A 254 -3.80 -21.37 -26.89
C ARG A 254 -2.55 -21.93 -27.55
N ALA A 255 -1.83 -22.78 -26.84
CA ALA A 255 -0.78 -23.59 -27.44
C ALA A 255 -1.44 -24.29 -28.64
N ALA A 256 -1.09 -23.85 -29.84
CA ALA A 256 -1.47 -24.54 -31.05
C ALA A 256 -0.73 -25.88 -30.95
N ASN A 257 -1.47 -26.94 -30.66
CA ASN A 257 -1.00 -28.31 -30.82
C ASN A 257 -0.43 -28.42 -32.25
N ARG A 258 0.89 -28.55 -32.33
CA ARG A 258 1.58 -29.22 -33.44
C ARG A 258 2.16 -30.50 -32.89
#